data_AF-A0A554G4G9-F1
#
_entry.id   AF-A0A554G4G9-F1
#
_cell.length_a   1.000
_cell.length_b   1.000
_cell.length_c   1.000
_cell.angle_alpha   90.00
_cell.angle_beta   90.00
_cell.angle_gamma   90.00
#
_symmetry.space_group_name_H-M   'P 1'
#
loop_
_entity.id
_entity.type
_entity.pdbx_description
1 polymer ?
#
loop_
_entity_poly.entity_id
_entity_poly.type
_entity_poly.pdbx_seq_one_letter_code
_entity_poly.pdbx_strand_id
1 'polypeptide(L)'
;MPTQPMELIQRLIALSQHEAAHWIIAVALGFDAQEIKLIIQSLEAHRGKANTTFDARFETIEEMRNVVRRRALIKLAGAMGEAIDRGQQKVNAQAAHLILEDGETGAGQDYAAAREL
;
A
#
# COMPACT_ATOMS: atom_id res chain seq x y z
N MET A 1 8.33 20.03 19.20
CA MET A 1 7.53 19.60 20.37
C MET A 1 7.69 18.09 20.51
N PRO A 2 7.77 17.51 21.72
CA PRO A 2 7.81 16.06 21.83
C PRO A 2 6.50 15.51 21.27
N THR A 3 6.60 14.61 20.30
CA THR A 3 5.48 13.98 19.62
C THR A 3 4.60 13.29 20.67
N GLN A 4 3.30 13.57 20.64
CA GLN A 4 2.38 12.95 21.60
C GLN A 4 2.34 11.44 21.31
N PRO A 5 2.57 10.57 22.31
CA PRO A 5 2.66 9.12 22.10
C PRO A 5 1.48 8.52 21.33
N MET A 6 0.30 9.12 21.46
CA MET A 6 -0.91 8.69 20.76
C MET A 6 -0.85 8.90 19.25
N GLU A 7 -0.33 10.03 18.79
CA GLU A 7 -0.19 10.33 17.35
C GLU A 7 0.81 9.36 16.70
N LEU A 8 1.89 9.04 17.40
CA LEU A 8 2.87 8.04 16.95
C LEU A 8 2.24 6.65 16.83
N ILE A 9 1.45 6.22 17.82
CA ILE A 9 0.74 4.94 17.76
C ILE A 9 -0.24 4.91 16.58
N GLN A 10 -1.02 5.98 16.39
CA GLN A 10 -1.99 6.05 15.29
C GLN A 10 -1.30 6.00 13.92
N ARG A 11 -0.16 6.70 13.77
CA ARG A 11 0.63 6.68 12.53
C ARG A 11 1.26 5.31 12.29
N LEU A 12 1.82 4.69 13.32
CA LEU A 12 2.38 3.33 13.26
C LEU A 12 1.34 2.32 12.78
N ILE A 13 0.12 2.39 13.32
CA ILE A 13 -0.97 1.51 12.91
C ILE A 13 -1.31 1.75 11.44
N ALA A 14 -1.48 3.00 11.00
CA ALA A 14 -1.80 3.32 9.61
C ALA A 14 -0.74 2.78 8.65
N LEU A 15 0.55 3.02 8.94
CA LEU A 15 1.68 2.51 8.13
C LEU A 15 1.75 0.98 8.12
N SER A 16 1.45 0.33 9.25
CA SER A 16 1.41 -1.14 9.29
C SER A 16 0.27 -1.69 8.43
N GLN A 17 -0.88 -1.02 8.44
CA GLN A 17 -2.03 -1.39 7.60
C GLN A 17 -1.75 -1.13 6.12
N HIS A 18 -1.03 -0.06 5.78
CA HIS A 18 -0.57 0.24 4.43
C HIS A 18 0.24 -0.92 3.84
N GLU A 19 1.33 -1.31 4.53
CA GLU A 19 2.21 -2.38 4.05
C GLU A 19 1.50 -3.74 4.01
N ALA A 20 0.66 -4.02 5.01
CA ALA A 20 -0.16 -5.23 5.03
C ALA A 20 -1.15 -5.26 3.84
N ALA A 21 -1.73 -4.13 3.45
CA ALA A 21 -2.68 -4.09 2.34
C ALA A 21 -2.02 -4.43 1.01
N HIS A 22 -0.81 -3.92 0.73
CA HIS A 22 -0.04 -4.34 -0.44
C HIS A 22 0.19 -5.84 -0.47
N TRP A 23 0.64 -6.39 0.65
CA TRP A 23 0.96 -7.81 0.76
C TRP A 23 -0.30 -8.69 0.57
N ILE A 24 -1.40 -8.37 1.26
CA ILE A 24 -2.66 -9.13 1.21
C ILE A 24 -3.23 -9.12 -0.21
N ILE A 25 -3.28 -7.94 -0.85
CA ILE A 25 -3.82 -7.82 -2.20
C ILE A 25 -2.92 -8.53 -3.22
N ALA A 26 -1.60 -8.51 -3.03
CA ALA A 26 -0.69 -9.26 -3.89
C ALA A 26 -0.96 -10.76 -3.83
N VAL A 27 -1.06 -11.33 -2.62
CA VAL A 27 -1.41 -12.76 -2.43
C VAL A 27 -2.76 -13.08 -3.06
N ALA A 28 -3.78 -12.24 -2.81
CA ALA A 28 -5.13 -12.44 -3.36
C ALA A 28 -5.15 -12.41 -4.90
N LEU A 29 -4.23 -11.69 -5.54
CA LEU A 29 -4.10 -11.59 -7.00
C LEU A 29 -3.14 -12.63 -7.61
N GLY A 30 -2.64 -13.58 -6.79
CA GLY A 30 -1.78 -14.68 -7.22
C GLY A 30 -0.30 -14.31 -7.37
N PHE A 31 0.16 -13.24 -6.71
CA PHE A 31 1.57 -12.90 -6.63
C PHE A 31 2.20 -13.63 -5.44
N ASP A 32 3.48 -13.99 -5.58
CA ASP A 32 4.26 -14.43 -4.44
C ASP A 32 4.65 -13.20 -3.62
N ALA A 33 4.27 -13.18 -2.34
CA ALA A 33 4.49 -12.06 -1.45
C ALA A 33 5.35 -12.51 -0.28
N GLN A 34 6.60 -12.05 -0.23
CA GLN A 34 7.65 -12.68 0.58
C GLN A 34 7.73 -12.11 2.00
N GLU A 35 7.80 -10.79 2.14
CA GLU A 35 7.94 -10.13 3.43
C GLU A 35 7.22 -8.78 3.49
N ILE A 36 6.79 -8.43 4.70
CA ILE A 36 6.42 -7.07 5.10
C ILE A 36 7.54 -6.57 6.01
N LYS A 37 8.14 -5.43 5.66
CA LYS A 37 9.17 -4.80 6.49
C LYS A 37 8.84 -3.33 6.70
N LEU A 38 8.70 -2.95 7.97
CA LEU A 38 8.44 -1.57 8.38
C LEU A 38 9.52 -1.11 9.36
N ILE A 39 10.26 -0.07 9.00
CA ILE A 39 11.27 0.58 9.85
C ILE A 39 10.79 1.99 10.15
N ILE A 40 10.67 2.31 11.44
CA ILE A 40 10.17 3.60 11.92
C ILE A 40 11.30 4.28 12.69
N GLN A 41 11.77 5.41 12.17
CA GLN A 41 12.85 6.18 12.79
C GLN A 41 12.30 7.43 13.51
N SER A 42 11.23 8.02 12.97
CA SER A 42 10.44 9.10 13.58
C SER A 42 9.05 9.15 12.93
N LEU A 43 8.21 10.12 13.29
CA LEU A 43 6.93 10.37 12.59
C LEU A 43 7.11 10.72 11.11
N GLU A 44 8.21 11.39 10.78
CA GLU A 44 8.50 11.94 9.46
C GLU A 44 9.39 11.01 8.62
N ALA A 45 10.19 10.17 9.28
CA ALA A 45 11.11 9.24 8.63
C ALA A 45 10.69 7.79 8.89
N HIS A 46 10.04 7.18 7.90
CA HIS A 46 9.74 5.75 7.87
C HIS A 46 10.15 5.14 6.53
N ARG A 47 10.46 3.85 6.55
CA ARG A 47 10.64 3.03 5.34
C ARG A 47 9.80 1.77 5.48
N GLY A 48 8.77 1.68 4.67
CA GLY A 48 7.96 0.49 4.50
C GLY A 48 8.23 -0.16 3.14
N LYS A 49 8.16 -1.49 3.08
CA LYS A 49 8.17 -2.24 1.83
C LYS A 49 7.43 -3.56 2.01
N ALA A 50 6.55 -3.86 1.06
CA ALA A 50 6.09 -5.22 0.76
C ALA A 50 6.80 -5.72 -0.52
N ASN A 51 7.50 -6.85 -0.44
CA ASN A 51 8.19 -7.44 -1.60
C ASN A 51 7.27 -8.45 -2.31
N THR A 52 6.94 -8.18 -3.58
CA THR A 52 6.04 -9.03 -4.36
C THR A 52 6.66 -9.36 -5.72
N THR A 53 6.56 -10.62 -6.12
CA THR A 53 7.09 -11.13 -7.38
C THR A 53 6.01 -11.86 -8.16
N PHE A 54 6.05 -11.72 -9.48
CA PHE A 54 5.20 -12.47 -10.39
C PHE A 54 6.11 -13.01 -11.49
N ASP A 55 6.46 -14.29 -11.38
CA ASP A 55 7.35 -14.98 -12.30
C ASP A 55 6.52 -15.92 -13.18
N ALA A 56 6.10 -15.40 -14.34
CA ALA A 56 5.41 -16.18 -15.36
C ALA A 56 5.78 -15.67 -16.75
N ARG A 57 5.82 -16.60 -17.72
CA ARG A 57 5.82 -16.23 -19.13
C ARG A 57 4.43 -15.75 -19.54
N PHE A 58 4.41 -14.73 -20.39
CA PHE A 58 3.21 -14.28 -21.08
C PHE A 58 3.25 -14.76 -22.52
N GLU A 59 2.22 -15.46 -22.94
CA GLU A 59 2.02 -15.91 -24.32
C GLU A 59 1.26 -14.85 -25.12
N THR A 60 0.54 -13.95 -24.44
CA THR A 60 -0.23 -12.87 -25.09
C THR A 60 -0.04 -11.50 -24.42
N ILE A 61 -0.32 -10.43 -25.19
CA ILE A 61 -0.38 -9.06 -24.66
C ILE A 61 -1.48 -8.93 -23.61
N GLU A 62 -2.61 -9.63 -23.75
CA GLU A 62 -3.71 -9.51 -22.79
C GLU A 62 -3.34 -10.09 -21.42
N GLU A 63 -2.58 -11.18 -21.37
CA GLU A 63 -2.02 -11.71 -20.13
C GLU A 63 -1.09 -10.69 -19.46
N MET A 64 -0.21 -10.06 -20.24
CA MET A 64 0.66 -9.00 -19.76
C MET A 64 -0.14 -7.81 -19.19
N ARG A 65 -1.16 -7.33 -19.92
CA ARG A 65 -2.03 -6.22 -19.47
C ARG A 65 -2.75 -6.59 -18.17
N ASN A 66 -3.21 -7.82 -18.04
CA ASN A 66 -3.87 -8.28 -16.82
C ASN A 66 -2.92 -8.27 -15.62
N VAL A 67 -1.67 -8.69 -15.78
CA VAL A 67 -0.67 -8.59 -14.70
C VAL A 67 -0.34 -7.15 -14.35
N VAL A 68 -0.20 -6.26 -15.34
CA VAL A 68 0.04 -4.82 -15.12
C VAL A 68 -1.12 -4.20 -14.33
N ARG A 69 -2.38 -4.48 -14.71
CA ARG A 69 -3.56 -4.04 -13.96
C ARG A 69 -3.53 -4.53 -12.51
N ARG A 70 -3.17 -5.79 -12.28
CA ARG A 70 -3.03 -6.35 -10.92
C ARG A 70 -1.92 -5.65 -10.12
N ARG A 71 -0.79 -5.32 -10.75
CA ARG A 71 0.29 -4.53 -10.11
C ARG A 71 -0.18 -3.13 -9.71
N ALA A 72 -0.96 -2.47 -10.56
CA ALA A 72 -1.55 -1.18 -10.22
C ALA A 72 -2.52 -1.31 -9.03
N LEU A 73 -3.36 -2.35 -8.98
CA LEU A 73 -4.23 -2.61 -7.83
C LEU A 73 -3.45 -2.85 -6.53
N ILE A 74 -2.35 -3.61 -6.59
CA ILE A 74 -1.47 -3.82 -5.44
C ILE A 74 -0.95 -2.46 -4.94
N LYS A 75 -0.50 -1.57 -5.84
CA LYS A 75 -0.02 -0.24 -5.47
C LYS A 75 -1.09 0.65 -4.86
N LEU A 76 -2.32 0.61 -5.36
CA LEU A 76 -3.43 1.38 -4.80
C LEU A 76 -3.90 0.86 -3.43
N ALA A 77 -3.58 -0.39 -3.09
CA ALA A 77 -4.04 -1.01 -1.85
C ALA A 77 -3.49 -0.33 -0.58
N GLY A 78 -2.30 0.28 -0.64
CA GLY A 78 -1.68 0.95 0.52
C GLY A 78 -2.60 2.04 1.11
N ALA A 79 -3.12 2.92 0.24
CA ALA A 79 -4.08 3.96 0.65
C ALA A 79 -5.39 3.38 1.22
N MET A 80 -5.86 2.25 0.68
CA MET A 80 -7.03 1.56 1.21
C MET A 80 -6.77 0.99 2.61
N GLY A 81 -5.56 0.49 2.87
CA GLY A 81 -5.11 0.02 4.18
C GLY A 81 -5.08 1.14 5.22
N GLU A 82 -4.51 2.30 4.88
CA GLU A 82 -4.50 3.47 5.75
C GLU A 82 -5.91 4.00 6.07
N ALA A 83 -6.82 3.88 5.10
CA ALA A 83 -8.19 4.36 5.21
C ALA A 83 -9.17 3.39 5.89
N ILE A 84 -8.69 2.32 6.53
CA ILE A 84 -9.57 1.40 7.27
C ILE A 84 -10.14 2.11 8.50
N ASP A 85 -11.46 2.27 8.53
CA ASP A 85 -12.19 2.54 9.75
C ASP A 85 -12.17 1.28 10.61
N ARG A 86 -11.36 1.30 11.67
CA ARG A 86 -11.16 0.17 12.57
C ARG A 86 -12.38 -0.13 13.43
N GLY A 87 -13.23 0.87 13.71
CA GLY A 87 -14.47 0.68 14.45
C GLY A 87 -15.52 -0.04 13.61
N GLN A 88 -15.51 0.17 12.30
CA GLN A 88 -16.46 -0.43 11.36
C GLN A 88 -15.88 -1.61 10.57
N GLN A 89 -14.58 -1.86 10.68
CA GLN A 89 -13.82 -2.83 9.88
C GLN A 89 -14.07 -2.68 8.36
N LYS A 90 -14.17 -1.43 7.90
CA LYS A 90 -14.48 -1.08 6.51
C LYS A 90 -13.48 -0.06 5.97
N VAL A 91 -13.20 -0.16 4.68
CA VAL A 91 -12.41 0.87 3.98
C VAL A 91 -13.27 2.11 3.78
N ASN A 92 -12.79 3.26 4.21
CA ASN A 92 -13.36 4.55 3.85
C ASN A 92 -12.80 4.97 2.48
N ALA A 93 -13.59 4.74 1.42
CA ALA A 93 -13.17 5.02 0.05
C ALA A 93 -12.81 6.50 -0.19
N GLN A 94 -13.55 7.43 0.44
CA GLN A 94 -13.27 8.85 0.31
C GLN A 94 -11.92 9.21 0.95
N ALA A 95 -11.64 8.67 2.13
CA ALA A 95 -10.35 8.88 2.79
C ALA A 95 -9.19 8.26 1.99
N ALA A 96 -9.38 7.05 1.45
CA ALA A 96 -8.37 6.41 0.59
C ALA A 96 -8.06 7.27 -0.64
N HIS A 97 -9.07 7.87 -1.27
CA HIS A 97 -8.87 8.75 -2.40
C HIS A 97 -8.06 10.00 -2.03
N LEU A 98 -8.39 10.65 -0.91
CA LEU A 98 -7.63 11.81 -0.42
C LEU A 98 -6.17 11.46 -0.10
N ILE A 99 -5.92 10.28 0.45
CA ILE A 99 -4.56 9.79 0.74
C ILE A 99 -3.74 9.60 -0.54
N LEU A 100 -4.36 9.13 -1.63
CA LEU A 100 -3.67 8.98 -2.93
C LEU A 100 -3.29 10.34 -3.55
N GLU A 101 -4.10 11.38 -3.32
CA GLU A 101 -3.83 12.73 -3.85
C GLU A 101 -2.75 13.47 -3.05
N ASP A 102 -2.41 13.00 -1.85
CA ASP A 102 -1.32 13.53 -1.03
C ASP A 102 0.04 13.00 -1.49
N GLY A 103 0.57 13.64 -2.54
CA GLY A 103 1.75 13.20 -3.31
C GLY A 103 3.06 13.09 -2.54
N GLU A 104 3.19 13.69 -1.35
CA GLU A 104 4.40 13.58 -0.52
C GLU A 104 4.40 12.34 0.39
N THR A 105 3.29 11.59 0.44
CA THR A 105 3.16 10.38 1.26
C THR A 105 3.63 9.12 0.52
N GLY A 106 3.84 8.03 1.26
CA GLY A 106 4.11 6.71 0.66
C GLY A 106 3.02 6.28 -0.33
N ALA A 107 1.75 6.49 0.04
CA ALA A 107 0.61 6.23 -0.83
C ALA A 107 0.59 7.13 -2.08
N GLY A 108 1.00 8.39 -1.98
CA GLY A 108 1.16 9.28 -3.12
C GLY A 108 2.23 8.80 -4.10
N GLN A 109 3.36 8.31 -3.59
CA GLN A 109 4.40 7.70 -4.41
C GLN A 109 3.93 6.41 -5.09
N ASP A 110 3.19 5.56 -4.38
CA ASP A 110 2.57 4.37 -4.97
C ASP A 110 1.54 4.72 -6.04
N TYR A 111 0.78 5.79 -5.84
CA TYR A 111 -0.16 6.28 -6.85
C TYR A 111 0.56 6.75 -8.12
N ALA A 112 1.66 7.51 -7.97
CA ALA A 112 2.49 7.91 -9.10
C ALA A 112 3.04 6.69 -9.85
N ALA A 113 3.60 5.70 -9.14
CA ALA A 113 4.08 4.46 -9.74
C ALA A 113 2.96 3.66 -10.44
N ALA A 114 1.75 3.62 -9.86
CA ALA A 114 0.59 2.97 -10.47
C ALA A 114 0.16 3.64 -11.78
N ARG A 115 0.36 4.96 -11.92
CA ARG A 115 0.05 5.70 -13.15
C ARG A 115 1.08 5.51 -14.26
N GLU A 116 2.29 5.08 -13.92
CA GLU A 116 3.38 4.80 -14.88
C GLU A 116 3.31 3.38 -15.47
N LEU A 117 2.51 2.49 -14.87
CA LEU A 117 2.25 1.12 -15.32
C LEU A 117 1.27 1.05 -16.50
#